data_AF-A0A3D0YDX6-F1
#
_entry.id   AF-A0A3D0YDX6-F1
#
_cell.length_a   1.000
_cell.length_b   1.000
_cell.length_c   1.000
_cell.angle_alpha   90.00
_cell.angle_beta   90.00
_cell.angle_gamma   90.00
#
_symmetry.space_group_name_H-M   'P 1'
#
loop_
_entity.id
_entity.type
_entity.pdbx_description
1 polymer ?
#
loop_
_entity_poly.entity_id
_entity_poly.type
_entity_poly.pdbx_seq_one_letter_code
_entity_poly.pdbx_strand_id
1 'polypeptide(L)'
;MIDKNAQPDIFQPVHLWPLSIVVAGIGACFAGAAVSRSYWDFFGLLLILSLASLLVGTLFGFLFGIPRLNRNYDPRGDGGRTTKYMPNTNLEDVSDWLTKIIIGVTLTQLTKIPGYLQSIADNILANSNCNTMNCNFAGTVITSLLIYFFITGFTSGYYYTRLFLPNLFSIMEENSIKRAEIAIWREGAQQIAQRAGESEPDQTTAFLTADETDILRKIKAHNNQLTTLSRLTYREIAAVNVLRAKGIVDETPEGPDRRIGSLRIVNADVLHSLP
;
A
#
# COMPACT_ATOMS: atom_id res chain seq x y z
N MET A 1 1.67 -27.40 -14.13
CA MET A 1 1.65 -27.78 -12.71
C MET A 1 1.55 -26.49 -11.92
N ILE A 2 0.36 -26.18 -11.41
CA ILE A 2 0.11 -24.99 -10.60
C ILE A 2 0.48 -25.39 -9.18
N ASP A 3 1.54 -24.80 -8.64
CA ASP A 3 1.93 -24.99 -7.25
C ASP A 3 0.80 -24.48 -6.34
N LYS A 4 0.10 -25.42 -5.70
CA LYS A 4 -1.02 -25.13 -4.78
C LYS A 4 -0.55 -24.63 -3.42
N ASN A 5 0.75 -24.51 -3.17
CA ASN A 5 1.31 -24.16 -1.85
C ASN A 5 1.93 -22.75 -1.76
N ALA A 6 1.84 -21.91 -2.80
CA ALA A 6 2.21 -20.50 -2.69
C ALA A 6 1.06 -19.66 -2.10
N GLN A 7 0.52 -20.08 -0.95
CA GLN A 7 -0.29 -19.19 -0.14
C GLN A 7 0.71 -18.36 0.66
N PRO A 8 0.87 -17.04 0.40
CA PRO A 8 1.66 -16.24 1.31
C PRO A 8 0.94 -16.32 2.66
N ASP A 9 1.59 -16.90 3.66
CA ASP A 9 1.13 -16.84 5.05
C ASP A 9 1.16 -15.37 5.49
N ILE A 10 0.13 -14.61 5.09
CA ILE A 10 -0.04 -13.18 5.35
C ILE A 10 -0.11 -12.92 6.87
N PHE A 11 -0.30 -13.96 7.69
CA PHE A 11 -0.44 -13.91 9.14
C PHE A 11 0.59 -14.80 9.85
N GLN A 12 1.88 -14.56 9.62
CA GLN A 12 2.87 -15.04 10.58
C GLN A 12 2.63 -14.36 11.94
N PRO A 13 2.73 -15.09 13.08
CA PRO A 13 2.51 -14.53 14.42
C PRO A 13 3.41 -13.34 14.74
N VAL A 14 4.54 -13.23 14.04
CA VAL A 14 5.45 -12.08 14.07
C VAL A 14 4.72 -10.78 13.75
N HIS A 15 3.68 -10.76 12.92
CA HIS A 15 2.98 -9.52 12.54
C HIS A 15 2.01 -8.98 13.61
N LEU A 16 1.72 -9.76 14.66
CA LEU A 16 0.77 -9.39 15.72
C LEU A 16 1.40 -8.60 16.87
N TRP A 17 2.73 -8.43 16.86
CA TRP A 17 3.45 -7.76 17.95
C TRP A 17 2.93 -6.34 18.28
N PRO A 18 2.54 -5.46 17.33
CA PRO A 18 2.05 -4.12 17.70
C PRO A 18 0.69 -4.18 18.38
N LEU A 19 -0.14 -5.16 18.01
CA LEU A 19 -1.43 -5.41 18.63
C LEU A 19 -1.25 -5.91 20.07
N SER A 20 -0.23 -6.75 20.32
CA SER A 20 0.09 -7.20 21.67
C SER A 20 0.44 -6.05 22.61
N ILE A 21 1.11 -5.00 22.12
CA ILE A 21 1.42 -3.80 22.91
C ILE A 21 0.14 -3.04 23.24
N VAL A 22 -0.75 -2.83 22.27
CA VAL A 22 -2.06 -2.17 22.52
C VAL A 22 -2.86 -2.94 23.58
N VAL A 23 -2.93 -4.28 23.45
CA VAL A 23 -3.64 -5.14 24.40
C VAL A 23 -3.00 -5.09 25.78
N ALA A 24 -1.67 -5.06 25.89
CA ALA A 24 -0.96 -4.90 27.16
C ALA A 24 -1.30 -3.57 27.83
N GLY A 25 -1.38 -2.47 27.07
CA GLY A 25 -1.80 -1.16 27.58
C GLY A 25 -3.23 -1.15 28.10
N ILE A 26 -4.17 -1.73 27.35
CA ILE A 26 -5.57 -1.87 27.80
C ILE A 26 -5.66 -2.76 29.05
N GLY A 27 -4.88 -3.85 29.09
CA GLY A 27 -4.76 -4.73 30.24
C GLY A 27 -4.22 -4.01 31.48
N ALA A 28 -3.25 -3.11 31.32
CA ALA A 28 -2.73 -2.27 32.40
C ALA A 28 -3.80 -1.30 32.93
N CYS A 29 -4.61 -0.69 32.05
CA CYS A 29 -5.75 0.13 32.45
C CYS A 29 -6.79 -0.67 33.26
N PHE A 30 -7.09 -1.90 32.82
CA PHE A 30 -8.01 -2.79 33.51
C PHE A 30 -7.48 -3.25 34.88
N ALA A 31 -6.19 -3.63 34.96
CA ALA A 31 -5.54 -3.98 36.21
C ALA A 31 -5.53 -2.81 37.21
N GLY A 32 -5.29 -1.58 36.73
CA GLY A 32 -5.39 -0.36 37.53
C GLY A 32 -6.80 -0.13 38.08
N ALA A 33 -7.84 -0.35 37.27
CA ALA A 33 -9.22 -0.27 37.72
C ALA A 33 -9.58 -1.34 38.76
N ALA A 34 -9.03 -2.56 38.63
CA ALA A 34 -9.28 -3.66 39.56
C ALA A 34 -8.71 -3.43 40.98
N VAL A 35 -7.73 -2.53 41.15
CA VAL A 35 -7.06 -2.28 42.44
C VAL A 35 -7.91 -1.44 43.41
N SER A 36 -8.78 -0.55 42.93
CA SER A 36 -9.62 0.25 43.83
C SER A 36 -10.94 0.71 43.19
N ARG A 37 -12.01 0.75 44.01
CA ARG A 37 -13.35 1.18 43.59
C ARG A 37 -13.37 2.59 42.99
N SER A 38 -12.54 3.51 43.48
CA SER A 38 -12.46 4.87 42.92
C SER A 38 -11.93 4.92 41.50
N TYR A 39 -11.20 3.91 41.02
CA TYR A 39 -10.68 3.89 39.64
C TYR A 39 -11.74 3.43 38.62
N TRP A 40 -12.79 2.73 39.06
CA TRP A 40 -13.88 2.31 38.18
C TRP A 40 -14.66 3.49 37.62
N ASP A 41 -14.87 4.53 38.43
CA ASP A 41 -15.59 5.74 38.01
C ASP A 41 -14.86 6.50 36.89
N PHE A 42 -13.54 6.36 36.81
CA PHE A 42 -12.69 7.02 35.81
C PHE A 42 -12.24 6.10 34.67
N PHE A 43 -12.48 4.80 34.76
CA PHE A 43 -12.03 3.83 33.76
C PHE A 43 -12.56 4.16 32.35
N GLY A 44 -13.84 4.52 32.24
CA GLY A 44 -14.44 4.91 30.95
C GLY A 44 -13.76 6.13 30.33
N LEU A 45 -13.46 7.15 31.13
CA LEU A 45 -12.75 8.35 30.68
C LEU A 45 -11.31 8.03 30.25
N LEU A 46 -10.57 7.25 31.04
CA LEU A 46 -9.21 6.83 30.72
C LEU A 46 -9.17 5.99 29.44
N LEU A 47 -10.15 5.13 29.23
CA LEU A 47 -10.25 4.30 28.03
C LEU A 47 -10.57 5.14 26.78
N ILE A 48 -11.48 6.11 26.87
CA ILE A 48 -11.77 7.03 25.76
C ILE A 48 -10.54 7.86 25.41
N LEU A 49 -9.83 8.40 26.39
CA LEU A 49 -8.59 9.15 26.17
C LEU A 49 -7.49 8.28 25.55
N SER A 50 -7.37 7.02 26.01
CA SER A 50 -6.45 6.03 25.43
C SER A 50 -6.75 5.82 23.96
N LEU A 51 -8.01 5.55 23.61
CA LEU A 51 -8.44 5.30 22.23
C LEU A 51 -8.30 6.53 21.35
N ALA A 52 -8.64 7.72 21.86
CA ALA A 52 -8.45 8.97 21.13
C ALA A 52 -6.96 9.19 20.79
N SER A 53 -6.08 9.03 21.79
CA SER A 53 -4.64 9.16 21.59
C SER A 53 -4.09 8.09 20.62
N LEU A 54 -4.58 6.86 20.74
CA LEU A 54 -4.25 5.75 19.84
C LEU A 54 -4.65 6.07 18.39
N LEU A 55 -5.83 6.63 18.16
CA LEU A 55 -6.31 7.00 16.82
C LEU A 55 -5.47 8.13 16.22
N VAL A 56 -5.14 9.15 17.01
CA VAL A 56 -4.25 10.24 16.56
C VAL A 56 -2.89 9.66 16.20
N GLY A 57 -2.28 8.87 17.08
CA GLY A 57 -1.02 8.18 16.80
C GLY A 57 -1.09 7.36 15.52
N THR A 58 -2.13 6.52 15.38
CA THR A 58 -2.34 5.65 14.20
C THR A 58 -2.46 6.46 12.91
N LEU A 59 -3.16 7.59 12.93
CA LEU A 59 -3.27 8.49 11.78
C LEU A 59 -1.89 9.01 11.35
N PHE A 60 -1.09 9.49 12.30
CA PHE A 60 0.28 9.92 12.00
C PHE A 60 1.13 8.76 11.47
N GLY A 61 1.11 7.61 12.14
CA GLY A 61 1.82 6.41 11.72
C GLY A 61 1.45 5.99 10.29
N PHE A 62 0.15 6.02 9.97
CA PHE A 62 -0.37 5.76 8.63
C PHE A 62 0.23 6.72 7.60
N LEU A 63 0.14 8.04 7.82
CA LEU A 63 0.65 9.06 6.89
C LEU A 63 2.14 8.83 6.56
N PHE A 64 2.93 8.51 7.58
CA PHE A 64 4.35 8.26 7.41
C PHE A 64 4.67 6.89 6.78
N GLY A 65 3.78 5.90 6.96
CA GLY A 65 3.91 4.55 6.43
C GLY A 65 3.51 4.37 4.97
N ILE A 66 2.81 5.33 4.35
CA ILE A 66 2.35 5.22 2.95
C ILE A 66 3.54 4.98 2.01
N PRO A 67 3.54 3.89 1.21
CA PRO A 67 4.61 3.58 0.28
C PRO A 67 4.61 4.56 -0.88
N ARG A 68 5.80 4.83 -1.43
CA ARG A 68 5.96 5.72 -2.59
C ARG A 68 6.06 4.90 -3.87
N LEU A 69 5.46 5.41 -4.94
CA LEU A 69 5.61 4.83 -6.27
C LEU A 69 7.04 5.09 -6.76
N ASN A 70 7.76 4.01 -7.06
CA ASN A 70 9.07 4.11 -7.69
C ASN A 70 8.88 4.48 -9.17
N ARG A 71 9.17 5.74 -9.52
CA ARG A 71 9.05 6.26 -10.89
C ARG A 71 10.06 5.63 -11.85
N ASN A 72 11.16 5.08 -11.32
CA ASN A 72 12.18 4.38 -12.08
C ASN A 72 11.96 2.87 -12.08
N TYR A 73 10.80 2.40 -11.62
CA TYR A 73 10.46 1.00 -11.68
C TYR A 73 10.30 0.56 -13.13
N ASP A 74 11.20 -0.33 -13.56
CA ASP A 74 11.08 -1.06 -14.80
C ASP A 74 10.83 -2.54 -14.46
N PRO A 75 9.64 -3.09 -14.76
CA PRO A 75 9.31 -4.48 -14.45
C PRO A 75 10.20 -5.49 -15.18
N ARG A 76 10.99 -5.09 -16.19
CA ARG A 76 11.78 -6.00 -17.03
C ARG A 76 13.26 -5.65 -17.15
N GLY A 77 13.67 -4.42 -16.82
CA GLY A 77 15.06 -3.96 -17.00
C GLY A 77 16.07 -4.30 -15.89
N ASP A 78 15.62 -4.69 -14.69
CA ASP A 78 16.51 -4.70 -13.51
C ASP A 78 16.59 -6.04 -12.76
N GLY A 79 16.18 -7.16 -13.37
CA GLY A 79 16.31 -8.50 -12.78
C GLY A 79 15.68 -8.67 -11.40
N GLY A 80 14.62 -7.90 -11.08
CA GLY A 80 13.97 -7.90 -9.77
C GLY A 80 14.65 -7.06 -8.68
N ARG A 81 15.67 -6.24 -9.02
CA ARG A 81 16.38 -5.38 -8.07
C ARG A 81 15.56 -4.17 -7.60
N THR A 82 14.62 -3.69 -8.42
CA THR A 82 13.77 -2.55 -8.09
C THR A 82 12.34 -3.00 -7.82
N THR A 83 11.76 -2.52 -6.72
CA THR A 83 10.34 -2.75 -6.39
C THR A 83 9.48 -1.59 -6.88
N LYS A 84 8.26 -1.88 -7.34
CA LYS A 84 7.31 -0.85 -7.82
C LYS A 84 6.89 0.11 -6.71
N TYR A 85 6.69 -0.46 -5.52
CA TYR A 85 6.42 0.29 -4.30
C TYR A 85 7.69 0.29 -3.46
N MET A 86 8.25 1.47 -3.25
CA MET A 86 9.39 1.65 -2.38
C MET A 86 8.92 2.03 -0.98
N PRO A 87 9.58 1.51 0.07
CA PRO A 87 9.39 2.00 1.42
C PRO A 87 9.65 3.51 1.48
N ASN A 88 8.88 4.19 2.33
CA ASN A 88 9.00 5.62 2.51
C ASN A 88 10.23 5.97 3.37
N THR A 89 11.12 6.84 2.88
CA THR A 89 12.29 7.36 3.63
C THR A 89 11.92 8.48 4.59
N ASN A 90 10.66 8.94 4.63
CA ASN A 90 10.24 10.05 5.48
C ASN A 90 10.66 9.90 6.96
N LEU A 91 10.64 8.69 7.56
CA LEU A 91 11.12 8.53 8.95
C LEU A 91 12.64 8.63 9.06
N GLU A 92 13.38 8.21 8.05
CA GLU A 92 14.84 8.37 8.03
C GLU A 92 15.18 9.85 8.00
N ASP A 93 14.55 10.60 7.11
CA ASP A 93 14.70 12.05 6.97
C ASP A 93 14.28 12.79 8.26
N VAL A 94 13.12 12.44 8.83
CA VAL A 94 12.64 13.02 10.10
C VAL A 94 13.52 12.60 11.26
N SER A 95 14.07 11.38 11.30
CA SER A 95 14.97 10.95 12.38
C SER A 95 16.31 11.69 12.33
N ASP A 96 16.84 11.94 11.13
CA ASP A 96 18.05 12.76 10.97
C ASP A 96 17.80 14.22 11.37
N TRP A 97 16.63 14.78 11.02
CA TRP A 97 16.22 16.08 11.57
C TRP A 97 16.11 16.00 13.09
N LEU A 98 15.38 15.02 13.62
CA LEU A 98 15.00 14.97 15.04
C LEU A 98 16.24 14.85 15.91
N THR A 99 17.21 14.04 15.50
CA THR A 99 18.49 13.93 16.21
C THR A 99 19.24 15.26 16.23
N LYS A 100 19.26 16.01 15.11
CA LYS A 100 19.83 17.36 15.05
C LYS A 100 19.07 18.35 15.94
N ILE A 101 17.74 18.28 16.00
CA ILE A 101 16.92 19.10 16.91
C ILE A 101 17.14 18.72 18.36
N ILE A 102 17.25 17.44 18.71
CA ILE A 102 17.53 17.03 20.09
C ILE A 102 18.88 17.60 20.52
N ILE A 103 19.91 17.47 19.70
CA ILE A 103 21.23 18.06 19.98
C ILE A 103 21.14 19.60 20.10
N GLY A 104 20.39 20.27 19.21
CA GLY A 104 20.26 21.73 19.20
C GLY A 104 19.33 22.34 20.27
N VAL A 105 18.22 21.69 20.59
CA VAL A 105 17.18 22.16 21.53
C VAL A 105 17.51 21.76 22.97
N THR A 106 18.27 20.69 23.20
CA THR A 106 18.91 20.42 24.50
C THR A 106 19.80 21.59 24.91
N LEU A 107 20.31 22.37 23.94
CA LEU A 107 21.13 23.55 24.17
C LEU A 107 20.33 24.82 24.52
N THR A 108 19.00 24.89 24.29
CA THR A 108 18.28 26.18 24.41
C THR A 108 16.85 26.18 24.97
N GLN A 109 15.93 25.24 24.68
CA GLN A 109 14.48 25.46 24.98
C GLN A 109 13.58 24.22 25.25
N LEU A 110 14.12 23.03 25.53
CA LEU A 110 13.28 21.80 25.72
C LEU A 110 12.30 21.84 26.92
N THR A 111 12.37 22.86 27.78
CA THR A 111 11.62 22.93 29.04
C THR A 111 10.12 23.22 28.93
N LYS A 112 9.61 23.64 27.76
CA LYS A 112 8.19 24.05 27.61
C LYS A 112 7.22 22.90 27.26
N ILE A 113 7.72 21.80 26.71
CA ILE A 113 6.89 20.66 26.24
C ILE A 113 6.13 19.98 27.39
N PRO A 114 6.76 19.69 28.55
CA PRO A 114 6.05 19.07 29.68
C PRO A 114 4.86 19.92 30.17
N GLY A 115 4.98 21.25 30.12
CA GLY A 115 3.92 22.17 30.60
C GLY A 115 2.63 22.09 29.79
N TYR A 116 2.72 21.90 28.46
CA TYR A 116 1.52 21.71 27.63
C TYR A 116 0.84 20.37 27.89
N LEU A 117 1.63 19.30 28.09
CA LEU A 117 1.11 17.97 28.42
C LEU A 117 0.42 17.96 29.79
N GLN A 118 1.00 18.66 30.76
CA GLN A 118 0.41 18.87 32.07
C GLN A 118 -0.91 19.63 31.96
N SER A 119 -0.92 20.73 31.18
CA SER A 119 -2.13 21.54 30.99
C SER A 119 -3.29 20.76 30.38
N ILE A 120 -3.04 19.82 29.46
CA ILE A 120 -4.09 18.94 28.93
C ILE A 120 -4.69 18.08 30.05
N ALA A 121 -3.85 17.48 30.89
CA ALA A 121 -4.32 16.67 32.02
C ALA A 121 -5.07 17.53 33.05
N ASP A 122 -4.57 18.73 33.35
CA ASP A 122 -5.19 19.66 34.29
C ASP A 122 -6.59 20.10 33.82
N ASN A 123 -6.75 20.37 32.52
CA ASN A 123 -8.05 20.72 31.92
C ASN A 123 -9.06 19.56 32.00
N ILE A 124 -8.59 18.32 31.83
CA ILE A 124 -9.43 17.12 31.96
C ILE A 124 -9.84 16.94 33.43
N LEU A 125 -8.93 17.19 34.37
CA LEU A 125 -9.18 17.05 35.80
C LEU A 125 -9.98 18.21 36.40
N ALA A 126 -10.02 19.38 35.77
CA ALA A 126 -10.75 20.55 36.26
C ALA A 126 -12.26 20.28 36.47
N ASN A 127 -12.82 19.32 35.74
CA ASN A 127 -14.23 18.91 35.84
C ASN A 127 -14.41 17.58 36.63
N SER A 128 -13.37 17.09 37.29
CA SER A 128 -13.36 15.82 38.03
C SER A 128 -13.52 16.03 39.54
N ASN A 129 -14.09 15.05 40.25
CA ASN A 129 -14.31 15.15 41.69
C ASN A 129 -13.04 14.83 42.51
N CYS A 130 -12.17 15.83 42.67
CA CYS A 130 -10.92 15.73 43.42
C CYS A 130 -11.07 15.57 44.94
N ASN A 131 -12.29 15.63 45.50
CA ASN A 131 -12.52 15.36 46.92
C ASN A 131 -12.48 13.86 47.24
N THR A 132 -12.77 13.01 46.25
CA THR A 132 -12.77 11.55 46.39
C THR A 132 -11.53 10.89 45.78
N MET A 133 -10.76 11.64 44.98
CA MET A 133 -9.65 11.12 44.20
C MET A 133 -8.41 12.01 44.34
N ASN A 134 -7.23 11.39 44.41
CA ASN A 134 -5.97 12.11 44.34
C ASN A 134 -5.70 12.59 42.90
N CYS A 135 -6.17 13.80 42.57
CA CYS A 135 -6.03 14.39 41.24
C CYS A 135 -4.57 14.59 40.80
N ASN A 136 -3.63 14.77 41.74
CA ASN A 136 -2.20 14.84 41.41
C ASN A 136 -1.68 13.52 40.83
N PHE A 137 -2.13 12.40 41.40
CA PHE A 137 -1.82 11.06 40.86
C PHE A 137 -2.53 10.83 39.51
N ALA A 138 -3.82 11.19 39.44
CA ALA A 138 -4.63 11.03 38.23
C ALA A 138 -4.03 11.77 37.02
N GLY A 139 -3.52 12.99 37.22
CA GLY A 139 -2.92 13.79 36.16
C GLY A 139 -1.70 13.10 35.55
N THR A 140 -0.82 12.60 36.41
CA THR A 140 0.38 11.85 35.98
C THR A 140 0.01 10.59 35.19
N VAL A 141 -1.04 9.88 35.61
CA VAL A 141 -1.56 8.70 34.91
C VAL A 141 -2.11 9.07 33.55
N ILE A 142 -2.95 10.10 33.46
CA ILE A 142 -3.54 10.57 32.19
C ILE A 142 -2.42 10.97 31.22
N THR A 143 -1.45 11.78 31.65
CA THR A 143 -0.32 12.21 30.82
C THR A 143 0.49 11.01 30.31
N SER A 144 0.84 10.07 31.19
CA SER A 144 1.61 8.87 30.82
C SER A 144 0.87 8.00 29.82
N LEU A 145 -0.44 7.84 30.02
CA LEU A 145 -1.32 7.04 29.19
C LEU A 145 -1.53 7.67 27.80
N LEU A 146 -1.69 9.00 27.72
CA LEU A 146 -1.72 9.72 26.45
C LEU A 146 -0.45 9.48 25.64
N ILE A 147 0.74 9.61 26.26
CA ILE A 147 2.02 9.36 25.59
C ILE A 147 2.10 7.90 25.11
N TYR A 148 1.78 6.96 25.99
CA TYR A 148 1.87 5.53 25.71
C TYR A 148 1.01 5.12 24.51
N PHE A 149 -0.27 5.49 24.51
CA PHE A 149 -1.19 5.14 23.43
C PHE A 149 -0.89 5.92 22.14
N PHE A 150 -0.39 7.15 22.22
CA PHE A 150 0.08 7.89 21.05
C PHE A 150 1.23 7.16 20.35
N ILE A 151 2.29 6.81 21.09
CA ILE A 151 3.48 6.12 20.56
C ILE A 151 3.11 4.74 20.02
N THR A 152 2.27 4.00 20.75
CA THR A 152 1.81 2.67 20.34
C THR A 152 0.95 2.75 19.08
N GLY A 153 0.03 3.72 19.01
CA GLY A 153 -0.80 3.97 17.83
C GLY A 153 0.06 4.34 16.62
N PHE A 154 1.01 5.26 16.81
CA PHE A 154 1.97 5.63 15.77
C PHE A 154 2.75 4.43 15.24
N THR A 155 3.34 3.66 16.13
CA THR A 155 4.16 2.50 15.76
C THR A 155 3.33 1.43 15.06
N SER A 156 2.13 1.16 15.57
CA SER A 156 1.17 0.21 14.98
C SER A 156 0.74 0.66 13.58
N GLY A 157 0.23 1.89 13.45
CA GLY A 157 -0.21 2.45 12.18
C GLY A 157 0.93 2.47 11.14
N TYR A 158 2.13 2.85 11.56
CA TYR A 158 3.31 2.83 10.71
C TYR A 158 3.68 1.42 10.25
N TYR A 159 3.79 0.48 11.18
CA TYR A 159 4.17 -0.90 10.90
C TYR A 159 3.17 -1.57 9.96
N TYR A 160 1.88 -1.49 10.27
CA TYR A 160 0.82 -2.09 9.45
C TYR A 160 0.75 -1.46 8.07
N THR A 161 0.84 -0.13 7.96
CA THR A 161 0.82 0.53 6.65
C THR A 161 2.02 0.13 5.81
N ARG A 162 3.23 0.09 6.41
CA ARG A 162 4.46 -0.25 5.69
C ARG A 162 4.50 -1.72 5.25
N LEU A 163 3.89 -2.63 6.02
CA LEU A 163 3.89 -4.06 5.73
C LEU A 163 2.79 -4.46 4.75
N PHE A 164 1.55 -4.01 4.96
CA PHE A 164 0.39 -4.50 4.22
C PHE A 164 0.11 -3.71 2.94
N LEU A 165 0.32 -2.40 2.94
CA LEU A 165 -0.15 -1.52 1.86
C LEU A 165 0.55 -1.77 0.51
N PRO A 166 1.89 -2.02 0.43
CA PRO A 166 2.54 -2.39 -0.82
C PRO A 166 1.95 -3.65 -1.46
N ASN A 167 1.68 -4.67 -0.65
CA ASN A 167 1.11 -5.94 -1.11
C ASN A 167 -0.35 -5.77 -1.53
N LEU A 168 -1.13 -4.97 -0.81
CA LEU A 168 -2.50 -4.65 -1.21
C LEU A 168 -2.55 -3.96 -2.57
N PHE A 169 -1.65 -2.99 -2.81
CA PHE A 169 -1.60 -2.31 -4.10
C PHE A 169 -1.18 -3.23 -5.26
N SER A 170 -0.19 -4.11 -5.05
CA SER A 170 0.19 -5.08 -6.09
C SER A 170 -0.95 -6.05 -6.41
N ILE A 171 -1.64 -6.58 -5.39
CA ILE A 171 -2.78 -7.48 -5.58
C ILE A 171 -3.93 -6.77 -6.31
N MET A 172 -4.23 -5.52 -5.94
CA MET A 172 -5.29 -4.73 -6.60
C MET A 172 -4.94 -4.46 -8.07
N GLU A 173 -3.69 -4.12 -8.36
CA GLU A 173 -3.20 -3.94 -9.72
C GLU A 173 -3.33 -5.21 -10.56
N GLU A 174 -2.80 -6.34 -10.09
CA GLU A 174 -2.91 -7.63 -10.78
C GLU A 174 -4.36 -8.02 -11.04
N ASN A 175 -5.23 -7.83 -10.04
CA ASN A 175 -6.66 -8.11 -10.18
C ASN A 175 -7.32 -7.19 -11.22
N SER A 176 -6.90 -5.94 -11.34
CA SER A 176 -7.41 -5.01 -12.34
C SER A 176 -7.03 -5.45 -13.77
N ILE A 177 -5.79 -5.91 -13.96
CA ILE A 177 -5.29 -6.42 -15.25
C ILE A 177 -6.04 -7.70 -15.63
N LYS A 178 -6.17 -8.66 -14.71
CA LYS A 178 -6.92 -9.92 -14.95
C LYS A 178 -8.38 -9.66 -15.33
N ARG A 179 -9.04 -8.69 -14.69
CA ARG A 179 -10.42 -8.31 -15.03
C ARG A 179 -10.52 -7.73 -16.43
N ALA A 180 -9.57 -6.88 -16.83
CA ALA A 180 -9.51 -6.34 -18.18
C ALA A 180 -9.24 -7.44 -19.22
N GLU A 181 -8.36 -8.40 -18.91
CA GLU A 181 -8.06 -9.54 -19.78
C GLU A 181 -9.31 -10.40 -20.04
N ILE A 182 -10.06 -10.74 -18.98
CA ILE A 182 -11.32 -11.48 -19.10
C ILE A 182 -12.35 -10.70 -19.94
N ALA A 183 -12.41 -9.37 -19.81
CA ALA A 183 -13.31 -8.55 -20.61
C ALA A 183 -12.95 -8.61 -22.10
N ILE A 184 -11.67 -8.46 -22.44
CA ILE A 184 -11.18 -8.54 -23.84
C ILE A 184 -11.45 -9.94 -24.43
N TRP A 185 -11.19 -11.02 -23.68
CA TRP A 185 -11.53 -12.37 -24.13
C TRP A 185 -13.02 -12.58 -24.36
N ARG A 186 -13.86 -12.03 -23.48
CA ARG A 186 -15.32 -12.11 -23.60
C ARG A 186 -15.82 -11.36 -24.84
N GLU A 187 -15.30 -10.16 -25.09
CA GLU A 187 -15.61 -9.37 -26.29
C GLU A 187 -15.19 -10.10 -27.56
N GLY A 188 -13.98 -10.65 -27.59
CA GLY A 188 -13.49 -11.47 -28.71
C GLY A 188 -14.39 -12.69 -28.97
N ALA A 189 -14.77 -13.42 -27.92
CA ALA A 189 -15.67 -14.57 -28.04
C ALA A 189 -17.07 -14.18 -28.55
N GLN A 190 -17.61 -13.03 -28.12
CA GLN A 190 -18.89 -12.51 -28.62
C GLN A 190 -18.81 -12.13 -30.10
N GLN A 191 -17.73 -11.49 -30.54
CA GLN A 191 -17.53 -11.16 -31.96
C GLN A 191 -17.41 -12.43 -32.82
N ILE A 192 -16.72 -13.46 -32.34
CA ILE A 192 -16.64 -14.77 -33.00
C ILE A 192 -18.03 -15.38 -33.10
N ALA A 193 -18.80 -15.41 -32.02
CA ALA A 193 -20.15 -15.98 -32.01
C ALA A 193 -21.12 -15.23 -32.96
N GLN A 194 -21.02 -13.90 -33.06
CA GLN A 194 -21.85 -13.10 -33.95
C GLN A 194 -21.52 -13.32 -35.43
N ARG A 195 -20.23 -13.49 -35.77
CA ARG A 195 -19.77 -13.65 -37.16
C ARG A 195 -19.61 -15.10 -37.61
N ALA A 196 -19.78 -16.07 -36.73
CA ALA A 196 -19.79 -17.49 -37.08
C ALA A 196 -20.93 -17.88 -38.05
N GLY A 197 -21.89 -16.98 -38.31
CA GLY A 197 -22.91 -17.11 -39.36
C GLY A 197 -22.53 -16.55 -40.73
N GLU A 198 -21.40 -15.84 -40.88
CA GLU A 198 -20.98 -15.16 -42.11
C GLU A 198 -19.57 -15.63 -42.55
N SER A 199 -19.51 -16.74 -43.30
CA SER A 199 -18.38 -17.19 -44.17
C SER A 199 -17.07 -17.67 -43.50
N GLU A 200 -16.36 -18.59 -44.18
CA GLU A 200 -15.10 -19.21 -43.74
C GLU A 200 -14.04 -18.17 -43.33
N PRO A 201 -13.46 -18.28 -42.11
CA PRO A 201 -12.59 -17.25 -41.57
C PRO A 201 -11.18 -17.36 -42.13
N ASP A 202 -10.63 -16.25 -42.63
CA ASP A 202 -9.17 -16.07 -42.69
C ASP A 202 -8.67 -15.84 -41.24
N GLN A 203 -7.92 -16.81 -40.73
CA GLN A 203 -8.09 -17.32 -39.36
C GLN A 203 -7.50 -16.49 -38.20
N THR A 204 -6.95 -15.29 -38.43
CA THR A 204 -6.24 -14.58 -37.34
C THR A 204 -6.47 -13.07 -37.27
N THR A 205 -6.85 -12.42 -38.37
CA THR A 205 -7.01 -10.96 -38.46
C THR A 205 -8.43 -10.47 -38.15
N ALA A 206 -9.44 -11.34 -38.29
CA ALA A 206 -10.85 -10.95 -38.28
C ALA A 206 -11.47 -10.71 -36.88
N PHE A 207 -10.76 -11.03 -35.79
CA PHE A 207 -11.32 -11.04 -34.42
C PHE A 207 -10.42 -10.34 -33.40
N LEU A 208 -9.95 -9.15 -33.76
CA LEU A 208 -9.24 -8.24 -32.86
C LEU A 208 -10.24 -7.30 -32.18
N THR A 209 -10.16 -7.18 -30.85
CA THR A 209 -10.94 -6.18 -30.12
C THR A 209 -10.40 -4.77 -30.38
N ALA A 210 -11.16 -3.74 -29.98
CA ALA A 210 -10.71 -2.35 -30.09
C ALA A 210 -9.41 -2.10 -29.30
N ASP A 211 -9.31 -2.66 -28.10
CA ASP A 211 -8.14 -2.56 -27.23
C ASP A 211 -6.91 -3.25 -27.84
N GLU A 212 -7.09 -4.43 -28.45
CA GLU A 212 -6.03 -5.14 -29.17
C GLU A 212 -5.56 -4.36 -30.40
N THR A 213 -6.50 -3.85 -31.19
CA THR A 213 -6.19 -3.08 -32.41
C THR A 213 -5.46 -1.78 -32.09
N ASP A 214 -5.80 -1.11 -30.98
CA ASP A 214 -5.11 0.10 -30.54
C ASP A 214 -3.64 -0.15 -30.20
N ILE A 215 -3.36 -1.25 -29.49
CA ILE A 215 -1.98 -1.66 -29.17
C ILE A 215 -1.20 -2.02 -30.42
N LEU A 216 -1.78 -2.78 -31.34
CA LEU A 216 -1.14 -3.13 -32.59
C LEU A 216 -0.81 -1.89 -33.43
N ARG A 217 -1.72 -0.90 -33.49
CA ARG A 217 -1.46 0.40 -34.12
C ARG A 217 -0.30 1.13 -33.46
N LYS A 218 -0.22 1.14 -32.12
CA LYS A 218 0.91 1.74 -31.38
C LYS A 218 2.23 1.06 -31.70
N ILE A 219 2.26 -0.27 -31.77
CA ILE A 219 3.47 -1.04 -32.13
C ILE A 219 3.89 -0.73 -33.58
N LYS A 220 2.94 -0.74 -34.53
CA LYS A 220 3.21 -0.42 -35.94
C LYS A 220 3.76 1.00 -36.12
N ALA A 221 3.19 1.98 -35.41
CA ALA A 221 3.64 3.36 -35.43
C ALA A 221 5.09 3.54 -34.93
N HIS A 222 5.58 2.64 -34.09
CA HIS A 222 6.96 2.63 -33.61
C HIS A 222 7.85 1.67 -34.42
N ASN A 223 7.68 1.63 -35.75
CA ASN A 223 8.44 0.75 -36.65
C ASN A 223 8.42 -0.72 -36.23
N ASN A 224 7.26 -1.19 -35.76
CA ASN A 224 7.07 -2.55 -35.24
C ASN A 224 7.94 -2.88 -34.01
N GLN A 225 8.35 -1.89 -33.22
CA GLN A 225 9.10 -2.08 -31.98
C GLN A 225 8.64 -1.10 -30.89
N LEU A 226 7.89 -1.61 -29.91
CA LEU A 226 7.50 -0.81 -28.75
C LEU A 226 8.38 -1.13 -27.54
N THR A 227 9.21 -0.16 -27.15
CA THR A 227 10.18 -0.28 -26.03
C THR A 227 9.66 0.29 -24.71
N THR A 228 8.66 1.18 -24.72
CA THR A 228 8.22 1.88 -23.49
C THR A 228 7.05 1.18 -22.82
N LEU A 229 7.29 -0.03 -22.32
CA LEU A 229 6.26 -0.89 -21.69
C LEU A 229 5.76 -0.37 -20.34
N SER A 230 6.58 0.41 -19.62
CA SER A 230 6.26 0.97 -18.31
C SER A 230 5.18 2.07 -18.32
N ARG A 231 4.79 2.57 -19.51
CA ARG A 231 3.76 3.62 -19.66
C ARG A 231 2.38 3.08 -20.06
N LEU A 232 2.24 1.77 -20.22
CA LEU A 232 0.97 1.15 -20.58
C LEU A 232 0.00 1.20 -19.39
N THR A 233 -1.24 1.58 -19.65
CA THR A 233 -2.37 1.48 -18.72
C THR A 233 -2.73 0.02 -18.46
N TYR A 234 -3.49 -0.25 -17.39
CA TYR A 234 -3.88 -1.62 -17.05
C TYR A 234 -4.66 -2.34 -18.17
N ARG A 235 -5.49 -1.62 -18.94
CA ARG A 235 -6.18 -2.18 -20.10
C ARG A 235 -5.24 -2.52 -21.24
N GLU A 236 -4.26 -1.66 -21.49
CA GLU A 236 -3.27 -1.91 -22.54
C GLU A 236 -2.34 -3.07 -22.20
N ILE A 237 -1.96 -3.22 -20.93
CA ILE A 237 -1.22 -4.40 -20.44
C ILE A 237 -2.05 -5.67 -20.66
N ALA A 238 -3.34 -5.63 -20.33
CA ALA A 238 -4.23 -6.76 -20.56
C ALA A 238 -4.33 -7.10 -22.06
N ALA A 239 -4.50 -6.11 -22.94
CA ALA A 239 -4.53 -6.31 -24.38
C ALA A 239 -3.22 -6.91 -24.92
N VAL A 240 -2.06 -6.46 -24.43
CA VAL A 240 -0.76 -7.06 -24.76
C VAL A 240 -0.69 -8.53 -24.32
N ASN A 241 -1.20 -8.87 -23.14
CA ASN A 241 -1.23 -10.26 -22.65
C ASN A 241 -2.11 -11.14 -23.54
N VAL A 242 -3.28 -10.65 -23.95
CA VAL A 242 -4.18 -11.38 -24.88
C VAL A 242 -3.51 -11.55 -26.24
N LEU A 243 -2.94 -10.49 -26.83
CA LEU A 243 -2.24 -10.55 -28.11
C LEU A 243 -1.06 -11.53 -28.11
N ARG A 244 -0.36 -11.62 -26.98
CA ARG A 244 0.72 -12.59 -26.76
C ARG A 244 0.17 -14.01 -26.68
N ALA A 245 -0.90 -14.23 -25.94
CA ALA A 245 -1.56 -15.53 -25.85
C ALA A 245 -2.11 -15.99 -27.21
N LYS A 246 -2.53 -15.06 -28.07
CA LYS A 246 -2.92 -15.31 -29.47
C LYS A 246 -1.74 -15.53 -30.43
N GLY A 247 -0.50 -15.33 -29.98
CA GLY A 247 0.70 -15.46 -30.82
C GLY A 247 0.87 -14.35 -31.88
N ILE A 248 0.19 -13.21 -31.72
CA ILE A 248 0.22 -12.09 -32.66
C ILE A 248 1.41 -11.18 -32.38
N VAL A 249 1.74 -11.01 -31.11
CA VAL A 249 2.84 -10.18 -30.63
C VAL A 249 3.79 -11.03 -29.80
N ASP A 250 5.08 -10.82 -29.99
CA ASP A 250 6.14 -11.47 -29.21
C ASP A 250 7.10 -10.44 -28.60
N GLU A 251 7.78 -10.85 -27.53
CA GLU A 251 8.85 -10.07 -26.93
C GLU A 251 10.19 -10.47 -27.55
N THR A 252 10.91 -9.50 -28.12
CA THR A 252 12.27 -9.74 -28.59
C THR A 252 13.20 -9.95 -27.38
N PRO A 253 14.05 -11.01 -27.38
CA PRO A 253 15.02 -11.21 -26.31
C PRO A 253 16.03 -10.06 -26.28
N GLU A 254 16.51 -9.73 -25.07
CA GLU A 254 17.51 -8.67 -24.85
C GLU A 254 18.72 -8.87 -25.78
N GLY A 255 19.00 -7.87 -26.61
CA GLY A 255 20.25 -7.82 -27.37
C GLY A 255 21.46 -7.68 -26.44
N PRO A 256 22.70 -7.85 -26.95
CA PRO A 256 23.94 -7.73 -26.17
C PRO A 256 24.12 -6.39 -25.45
N ASP A 257 23.32 -5.39 -25.83
CA ASP A 257 23.29 -4.03 -25.29
C ASP A 257 22.37 -3.86 -24.05
N ARG A 258 21.78 -4.94 -23.49
CA ARG A 258 20.84 -4.89 -22.35
C ARG A 258 19.72 -3.85 -22.51
N ARG A 259 19.23 -3.66 -23.74
CA ARG A 259 18.08 -2.78 -23.98
C ARG A 259 16.79 -3.59 -23.88
N ILE A 260 15.98 -3.19 -22.91
CA ILE A 260 14.51 -3.30 -22.76
C ILE A 260 13.85 -4.24 -23.78
N GLY A 261 13.26 -5.34 -23.31
CA GLY A 261 12.45 -6.23 -24.16
C GLY A 261 11.41 -5.44 -24.94
N SER A 262 11.49 -5.46 -26.27
CA SER A 262 10.59 -4.70 -27.14
C SER A 262 9.47 -5.60 -27.66
N LEU A 263 8.23 -5.10 -27.68
CA LEU A 263 7.11 -5.81 -28.32
C LEU A 263 7.19 -5.63 -29.83
N ARG A 264 7.04 -6.74 -30.55
CA ARG A 264 6.98 -6.79 -32.02
C ARG A 264 5.79 -7.61 -32.47
N ILE A 265 5.08 -7.14 -33.50
CA ILE A 265 4.06 -7.93 -34.21
C ILE A 265 4.80 -8.99 -35.04
N VAL A 266 4.53 -10.26 -34.76
CA VAL A 266 5.16 -11.41 -35.44
C VAL A 266 4.25 -11.99 -36.53
N ASN A 267 2.94 -11.80 -36.41
CA ASN A 267 1.99 -12.24 -37.42
C ASN A 267 2.00 -11.28 -38.64
N ALA A 268 2.48 -11.77 -39.79
CA ALA A 268 2.63 -10.97 -41.01
C ALA A 268 1.28 -10.50 -41.56
N ASP A 269 0.25 -11.34 -41.53
CA ASP A 269 -1.09 -11.01 -42.03
C ASP A 269 -1.71 -9.88 -41.22
N VAL A 270 -1.58 -9.94 -39.89
CA VAL A 270 -2.01 -8.87 -38.98
C VAL A 270 -1.23 -7.58 -39.27
N LEU A 271 0.09 -7.65 -39.42
CA LEU A 271 0.92 -6.48 -39.70
C LEU A 271 0.53 -5.78 -41.02
N HIS A 272 0.22 -6.55 -42.07
CA HIS A 272 -0.22 -6.04 -43.36
C HIS A 272 -1.67 -5.54 -43.38
N SER A 273 -2.54 -6.12 -42.55
CA SER A 273 -3.96 -5.73 -42.46
C SER A 273 -4.21 -4.43 -41.69
N LEU A 274 -3.28 -4.02 -40.83
CA LEU A 274 -3.39 -2.78 -40.06
C LEU A 274 -3.20 -1.56 -40.97
N PRO A 275 -3.95 -0.45 -40.76
CA PRO A 275 -3.74 0.81 -41.47
C PRO A 275 -2.37 1.43 -41.17
#